data_AF-A0A1F6G168-F1
#
_entry.id   AF-A0A1F6G168-F1
#
_cell.length_a   1.000
_cell.length_b   1.000
_cell.length_c   1.000
_cell.angle_alpha   90.00
_cell.angle_beta   90.00
_cell.angle_gamma   90.00
#
_symmetry.space_group_name_H-M   'P 1'
#
loop_
_entity.id
_entity.type
_entity.pdbx_description
1 polymer ?
#
loop_
_entity_poly.entity_id
_entity_poly.type
_entity_poly.pdbx_seq_one_letter_code
_entity_poly.pdbx_strand_id
1 'polypeptide(L)'
;MEYISLTKELGSYERYKGTPQGGDDTSEYKTIHMLLFTTKDAQLAPTDPGNPEARWVPPSEVEEMLTHPKDREFWRGALPHILTAQR
;
A
#
# COMPACT_ATOMS: atom_id res chain seq x y z
N MET A 1 18.22 -1.53 18.08
CA MET A 1 17.33 -2.62 17.65
C MET A 1 16.57 -2.10 16.45
N GLU A 2 16.64 -2.79 15.31
CA GLU A 2 15.85 -2.41 14.13
C GLU A 2 14.39 -2.79 14.36
N TYR A 3 13.49 -1.80 14.33
CA TYR A 3 12.05 -2.00 14.53
C TYR A 3 11.32 -2.35 13.23
N ILE A 4 11.96 -2.11 12.09
CA ILE A 4 11.43 -2.37 10.76
C ILE A 4 12.56 -2.94 9.90
N SER A 5 12.28 -3.97 9.12
CA SER A 5 13.25 -4.59 8.22
C SER A 5 12.66 -4.67 6.82
N LEU A 6 13.42 -4.22 5.83
CA LEU A 6 13.05 -4.36 4.43
C LEU A 6 13.09 -5.84 4.06
N THR A 7 11.97 -6.36 3.57
CA THR A 7 11.85 -7.74 3.12
C THR A 7 12.05 -7.83 1.62
N LYS A 8 11.43 -6.94 0.85
CA LYS A 8 11.44 -7.00 -0.61
C LYS A 8 11.00 -5.69 -1.27
N GLU A 9 11.52 -5.41 -2.46
CA GLU A 9 10.92 -4.43 -3.38
C GLU A 9 9.80 -5.11 -4.19
N LEU A 10 8.58 -4.57 -4.13
CA LEU A 10 7.42 -5.13 -4.85
C LEU A 10 7.29 -4.59 -6.28
N GLY A 11 8.17 -3.67 -6.67
CA GLY A 11 8.16 -2.98 -7.95
C GLY A 11 7.47 -1.62 -7.87
N SER A 12 7.07 -1.11 -9.02
CA SER A 12 6.45 0.20 -9.16
C SER A 12 5.36 0.19 -10.21
N TYR A 13 4.44 1.14 -10.10
CA TYR A 13 3.41 1.40 -11.10
C TYR A 13 3.16 2.90 -11.18
N GLU A 14 2.54 3.32 -12.27
CA GLU A 14 2.31 4.73 -12.55
C GLU A 14 0.82 5.03 -12.67
N ARG A 15 0.41 6.16 -12.12
CA ARG A 15 -0.96 6.66 -12.24
C ARG A 15 -1.02 8.16 -12.00
N TYR A 16 -2.15 8.75 -12.38
CA TYR A 16 -2.49 10.07 -11.92
C TYR A 16 -2.84 10.05 -10.42
N LYS A 17 -2.85 11.23 -9.82
CA LYS A 17 -3.29 11.42 -8.43
C LYS A 17 -4.73 10.91 -8.28
N GLY A 18 -5.02 10.22 -7.18
CA GLY A 18 -6.37 9.68 -6.93
C GLY A 18 -7.25 10.70 -6.24
N THR A 19 -8.56 10.60 -6.44
CA THR A 19 -9.55 11.35 -5.64
C THR A 19 -10.16 10.48 -4.54
N PRO A 20 -10.69 11.06 -3.45
CA PRO A 20 -11.34 10.29 -2.38
C PRO A 20 -12.53 9.44 -2.85
N GLN A 21 -13.23 9.86 -3.91
CA GLN A 21 -14.38 9.15 -4.47
C GLN A 21 -13.99 8.11 -5.53
N GLY A 22 -12.69 7.95 -5.81
CA GLY A 22 -12.17 7.13 -6.91
C GLY A 22 -11.93 7.93 -8.19
N GLY A 23 -11.17 7.34 -9.13
CA GLY A 23 -10.77 8.01 -10.36
C GLY A 23 -9.56 8.93 -10.23
N ASP A 24 -9.25 9.64 -11.31
CA ASP A 24 -8.02 10.39 -11.50
C ASP A 24 -8.21 11.91 -11.41
N ASP A 25 -7.34 12.56 -10.65
CA ASP A 25 -6.98 13.97 -10.73
C ASP A 25 -5.75 14.08 -11.65
N THR A 26 -5.96 14.57 -12.88
CA THR A 26 -4.90 14.64 -13.89
C THR A 26 -3.94 15.81 -13.69
N SER A 27 -4.00 16.52 -12.55
CA SER A 27 -3.05 17.59 -12.24
C SER A 27 -1.62 17.09 -12.05
N GLU A 28 -1.45 15.81 -11.73
CA GLU A 28 -0.18 15.20 -11.36
C GLU A 28 -0.12 13.73 -11.80
N TYR A 29 0.88 13.39 -12.62
CA TYR A 29 1.23 12.01 -12.96
C TYR A 29 2.44 11.58 -12.14
N LYS A 30 2.39 10.40 -11.51
CA LYS A 30 3.44 9.92 -10.61
C LYS A 30 3.76 8.45 -10.81
N THR A 31 5.03 8.13 -10.55
CA THR A 31 5.52 6.76 -10.37
C THR A 31 5.54 6.44 -8.88
N ILE A 32 4.88 5.35 -8.49
CA ILE A 32 4.78 4.90 -7.09
C ILE A 32 5.61 3.64 -6.94
N HIS A 33 6.63 3.70 -6.08
CA HIS A 33 7.47 2.55 -5.72
C HIS A 33 6.96 1.90 -4.44
N MET A 34 6.80 0.59 -4.45
CA MET A 34 6.26 -0.17 -3.32
C MET A 34 7.34 -1.07 -2.72
N LEU A 35 7.51 -0.95 -1.41
CA LEU A 35 8.50 -1.65 -0.61
C LEU A 35 7.77 -2.44 0.49
N LEU A 36 8.10 -3.71 0.65
CA LEU A 36 7.55 -4.59 1.68
C LEU A 36 8.48 -4.61 2.88
N PHE A 37 7.95 -4.26 4.05
CA PHE A 37 8.64 -4.31 5.32
C PHE A 37 7.96 -5.27 6.29
N THR A 38 8.74 -5.77 7.24
CA THR A 38 8.23 -6.48 8.43
C THR A 38 8.57 -5.70 9.69
N THR A 39 7.68 -5.77 10.68
CA THR A 39 7.84 -5.13 11.99
C THR A 39 7.22 -5.99 13.06
N LYS A 40 7.71 -5.84 14.30
CA LYS A 40 7.08 -6.40 15.50
C LYS A 40 6.18 -5.40 16.21
N ASP A 41 6.19 -4.13 15.77
CA ASP A 41 5.33 -3.11 16.35
C ASP A 41 3.90 -3.26 15.84
N ALA A 42 2.95 -3.42 16.76
CA ALA A 42 1.55 -3.58 16.46
C ALA A 42 0.75 -2.29 16.68
N GLN A 43 1.30 -1.30 17.41
CA GLN A 43 0.58 -0.07 17.71
C GLN A 43 0.66 0.89 16.52
N LEU A 44 -0.51 1.28 16.01
CA LEU A 44 -0.63 2.27 14.95
C LEU A 44 -0.86 3.65 15.56
N ALA A 45 -0.06 4.63 15.15
CA ALA A 45 -0.16 6.02 15.60
C ALA A 45 0.00 6.98 14.40
N PRO A 46 -1.01 7.06 13.49
CA PRO A 46 -0.97 8.01 12.39
C PRO A 46 -0.94 9.45 12.90
N THR A 47 0.00 10.27 12.41
CA THR A 47 0.16 11.67 12.80
C THR A 47 -0.14 12.66 11.66
N ASP A 48 -0.30 12.17 10.43
CA ASP A 48 -0.63 12.98 9.27
C ASP A 48 -2.12 13.36 9.28
N PRO A 49 -2.47 14.66 9.38
CA PRO A 49 -3.86 15.11 9.33
C PRO A 49 -4.59 14.74 8.04
N GLY A 50 -3.87 14.56 6.92
CA GLY A 50 -4.41 14.12 5.64
C GLY A 50 -4.68 12.62 5.56
N ASN A 51 -4.08 11.83 6.45
CA ASN A 51 -4.23 10.38 6.56
C ASN A 51 -4.41 9.99 8.04
N PRO A 52 -5.55 10.35 8.66
CA PRO A 52 -5.72 10.28 10.11
C PRO A 52 -5.91 8.85 10.65
N GLU A 53 -6.06 7.86 9.76
CA GLU A 53 -6.35 6.49 10.11
C GLU A 53 -5.34 5.52 9.48
N ALA A 54 -4.88 4.57 10.28
CA ALA A 54 -4.10 3.43 9.84
C ALA A 54 -4.74 2.15 10.41
N ARG A 55 -4.75 1.08 9.63
CA ARG A 55 -5.35 -0.22 10.01
C ARG A 55 -4.41 -1.36 9.65
N TRP A 56 -4.37 -2.38 10.51
CA TRP A 56 -3.91 -3.70 10.12
C TRP A 56 -5.07 -4.43 9.45
N VAL A 57 -4.87 -4.90 8.22
CA VAL A 57 -5.91 -5.51 7.40
C VAL A 57 -5.41 -6.86 6.89
N PRO A 58 -6.22 -7.93 6.93
CA PRO A 58 -5.88 -9.19 6.27
C PRO A 58 -5.63 -8.99 4.77
N PRO A 59 -4.62 -9.63 4.15
CA PRO A 59 -4.36 -9.47 2.73
C PRO A 59 -5.58 -9.75 1.82
N SER A 60 -6.49 -10.63 2.24
CA SER A 60 -7.72 -10.95 1.51
C SER A 60 -8.71 -9.78 1.40
N GLU A 61 -8.66 -8.81 2.30
CA GLU A 61 -9.62 -7.70 2.38
C GLU A 61 -9.09 -6.40 1.73
N VAL A 62 -7.78 -6.29 1.50
CA VAL A 62 -7.13 -5.06 1.02
C VAL A 62 -7.70 -4.59 -0.32
N GLU A 63 -7.95 -5.50 -1.26
CA GLU A 63 -8.41 -5.14 -2.60
C GLU A 63 -9.74 -4.36 -2.58
N GLU A 64 -10.67 -4.78 -1.71
CA GLU A 64 -11.99 -4.17 -1.58
C GLU A 64 -11.92 -2.77 -0.97
N MET A 65 -10.90 -2.50 -0.15
CA MET A 65 -10.67 -1.21 0.49
C MET A 65 -10.00 -0.18 -0.43
N LEU A 66 -9.26 -0.62 -1.44
CA LEU A 66 -8.60 0.28 -2.38
C LEU A 66 -9.64 0.94 -3.29
N THR A 67 -9.62 2.27 -3.41
CA THR A 67 -10.58 3.02 -4.23
C THR A 67 -10.12 3.19 -5.67
N HIS A 68 -8.82 3.13 -5.93
CA HIS A 68 -8.24 3.38 -7.25
C HIS A 68 -7.99 2.06 -8.03
N PRO A 69 -8.42 1.96 -9.30
CA PRO A 69 -8.32 0.70 -10.06
C PRO A 69 -6.89 0.22 -10.28
N LYS A 70 -5.93 1.13 -10.54
CA LYS A 70 -4.51 0.74 -10.70
C LYS A 70 -3.88 0.26 -9.39
N ASP A 71 -4.39 0.70 -8.25
CA ASP A 71 -3.88 0.26 -6.94
C ASP A 71 -4.35 -1.17 -6.70
N ARG A 72 -5.61 -1.48 -7.06
CA ARG A 72 -6.14 -2.86 -7.06
C ARG A 72 -5.38 -3.77 -8.01
N GLU A 73 -5.10 -3.30 -9.23
CA GLU A 73 -4.33 -4.05 -10.21
C GLU A 73 -2.93 -4.39 -9.69
N PHE A 74 -2.21 -3.39 -9.16
CA PHE A 74 -0.90 -3.60 -8.55
C PHE A 74 -0.99 -4.59 -7.38
N TRP A 75 -1.99 -4.42 -6.49
CA TRP A 75 -2.20 -5.31 -5.35
C TRP A 75 -2.35 -6.77 -5.77
N ARG A 76 -3.19 -7.07 -6.77
CA ARG A 76 -3.39 -8.44 -7.27
C ARG A 76 -2.08 -9.07 -7.76
N GLY A 77 -1.26 -8.29 -8.48
CA GLY A 77 0.05 -8.75 -8.94
C GLY A 77 1.06 -8.94 -7.81
N ALA A 78 1.02 -8.09 -6.79
CA ALA A 78 1.92 -8.13 -5.64
C ALA A 78 1.56 -9.21 -4.61
N LEU A 79 0.27 -9.56 -4.48
CA LEU A 79 -0.24 -10.44 -3.43
C LEU A 79 0.49 -11.80 -3.32
N PRO A 80 0.78 -12.54 -4.42
CA PRO A 80 1.54 -13.78 -4.32
C PRO A 80 2.93 -13.58 -3.68
N HIS A 81 3.59 -12.46 -3.97
CA HIS A 81 4.90 -12.15 -3.41
C HIS A 81 4.84 -11.78 -1.93
N ILE A 82 3.79 -11.09 -1.51
CA ILE A 82 3.55 -10.73 -0.10
C ILE A 82 3.30 -12.00 0.71
N LEU A 83 2.43 -12.91 0.25
CA LEU A 83 2.10 -14.14 0.97
C LEU A 83 3.28 -15.11 1.09
N THR A 84 4.19 -15.14 0.12
CA THR A 84 5.42 -15.95 0.22
C THR A 84 6.44 -15.38 1.19
N ALA A 85 6.43 -14.07 1.43
CA ALA A 85 7.37 -13.40 2.32
C ALA A 85 6.98 -13.52 3.81
N GLN A 86 5.76 -13.98 4.09
CA GLN A 86 5.23 -14.19 5.44
C GLN A 86 5.51 -15.61 6.00
N ARG A 87 6.18 -16.47 5.21
CA ARG A 87 6.62 -17.81 5.62
C ARG A 87 8.09 -17.81 5.98
#